data_AF-A0A2T3QGV2-F1
#
_entry.id   AF-A0A2T3QGV2-F1
#
_cell.length_a   1.000
_cell.length_b   1.000
_cell.length_c   1.000
_cell.angle_alpha   90.00
_cell.angle_beta   90.00
_cell.angle_gamma   90.00
#
_symmetry.space_group_name_H-M   'P 1'
#
loop_
_entity.id
_entity.type
_entity.pdbx_description
1 polymer ?
#
loop_
_entity_poly.entity_id
_entity_poly.type
_entity_poly.pdbx_seq_one_letter_code
_entity_poly.pdbx_strand_id
1 'polypeptide(L)'
;MSNKEKIRQQAAKRAQRLRDRRAAQGITLYPLPLSTTEASQLNEICAFFSYPNKPCKNTEALQLMIHRVHTEMAQIKESLGTCQYCGEQLPEGCAKLKSGGLFKGDARCWHTINRVRLSNFVNKTYE
;
A
#
# COMPACT_ATOMS: atom_id res chain seq x y z
N MET A 1 -12.28 32.33 31.22
CA MET A 1 -12.37 31.32 30.14
C MET A 1 -13.78 31.28 29.58
N SER A 2 -13.92 31.62 28.30
CA SER A 2 -15.19 31.59 27.57
C SER A 2 -15.70 30.15 27.39
N ASN A 3 -17.02 29.97 27.29
CA ASN A 3 -17.64 28.66 27.07
C ASN A 3 -17.10 27.98 25.79
N LYS A 4 -16.79 28.77 24.75
CA LYS A 4 -16.14 28.28 23.51
C LYS A 4 -14.75 27.68 23.76
N GLU A 5 -13.97 28.23 24.68
CA GLU A 5 -12.63 27.71 25.02
C GLU A 5 -12.73 26.38 25.77
N LYS A 6 -13.73 26.24 26.66
CA LYS A 6 -13.98 24.97 27.36
C LYS A 6 -14.35 23.86 26.39
N ILE A 7 -15.22 24.14 25.42
CA ILE A 7 -15.60 23.19 24.35
C ILE A 7 -14.37 22.80 23.51
N ARG A 8 -13.54 23.77 23.11
CA ARG A 8 -12.30 23.50 22.34
C ARG A 8 -11.32 22.62 23.11
N GLN A 9 -11.12 22.89 24.40
CA GLN A 9 -10.25 22.08 25.25
C GLN A 9 -10.79 20.65 25.46
N GLN A 10 -12.10 20.49 25.65
CA GLN A 10 -12.72 19.16 25.76
C GLN A 10 -12.59 18.35 24.45
N ALA A 11 -12.82 19.00 23.30
CA ALA A 11 -12.63 18.37 21.99
C ALA A 11 -11.17 17.94 21.78
N ALA A 12 -10.20 18.80 22.12
CA ALA A 12 -8.78 18.48 22.04
C ALA A 12 -8.40 17.28 22.93
N LYS A 13 -8.86 17.26 24.19
CA LYS A 13 -8.65 16.13 25.12
C LYS A 13 -9.26 14.83 24.59
N ARG A 14 -10.45 14.88 24.00
CA ARG A 14 -11.11 13.71 23.40
C ARG A 14 -10.31 13.18 22.21
N ALA A 15 -9.83 14.06 21.33
CA ALA A 15 -8.99 13.69 20.20
C ALA A 15 -7.66 13.06 20.64
N GLN A 16 -7.04 13.60 21.70
CA GLN A 16 -5.81 13.03 22.27
C GLN A 16 -6.06 11.62 22.82
N ARG A 17 -7.09 11.44 23.67
CA ARG A 17 -7.45 10.11 24.20
C ARG A 17 -7.69 9.08 23.10
N LEU A 18 -8.31 9.49 21.99
CA LEU A 18 -8.52 8.61 20.84
C LEU A 18 -7.20 8.20 20.16
N ARG A 19 -6.24 9.12 20.04
CA ARG A 19 -4.89 8.82 19.54
C ARG A 19 -4.16 7.88 20.49
N ASP A 20 -4.16 8.17 21.79
CA ASP A 20 -3.48 7.34 22.80
C ASP A 20 -4.04 5.92 22.83
N ARG A 21 -5.37 5.78 22.77
CA ARG A 21 -6.03 4.47 22.71
C ARG A 21 -5.62 3.68 21.45
N ARG A 22 -5.54 4.34 20.30
CA ARG A 22 -5.12 3.69 19.04
C ARG A 22 -3.66 3.27 19.10
N ALA A 23 -2.78 4.13 19.63
CA ALA A 23 -1.38 3.80 19.83
C ALA A 23 -1.20 2.60 20.76
N ALA A 24 -1.97 2.54 21.86
CA ALA A 24 -1.98 1.40 22.77
C ALA A 24 -2.46 0.09 22.11
N GLN A 25 -3.28 0.18 21.06
CA GLN A 25 -3.73 -0.95 20.25
C GLN A 25 -2.77 -1.30 19.10
N GLY A 26 -1.60 -0.64 19.02
CA GLY A 26 -0.65 -0.83 17.92
C GLY A 26 -1.13 -0.26 16.58
N ILE A 27 -2.21 0.52 16.57
CA ILE A 27 -2.76 1.11 15.34
C ILE A 27 -1.93 2.34 14.98
N THR A 28 -1.19 2.24 13.88
CA THR A 28 -0.51 3.37 13.26
C THR A 28 -1.44 4.06 12.28
N LEU A 29 -1.57 5.39 12.39
CA LEU A 29 -2.38 6.19 11.47
C LEU A 29 -1.48 6.89 10.46
N TYR A 30 -1.74 6.62 9.18
CA TYR A 30 -1.12 7.32 8.07
C TYR A 30 -2.13 8.30 7.46
N PRO A 31 -1.94 9.62 7.60
CA PRO A 31 -2.77 10.59 6.90
C PRO A 31 -2.49 10.46 5.40
N LEU A 32 -3.52 10.16 4.61
CA LEU A 32 -3.42 10.00 3.16
C LEU A 32 -4.07 11.22 2.49
N PRO A 33 -3.29 12.24 2.07
CA PRO A 33 -3.82 13.30 1.24
C PRO A 33 -4.17 12.72 -0.14
N LEU A 34 -5.37 13.03 -0.62
CA LEU A 34 -5.84 12.62 -1.94
C LEU A 34 -6.15 13.87 -2.76
N SER A 35 -5.71 13.89 -4.01
CA SER A 35 -6.22 14.81 -5.02
C SER A 35 -7.70 14.55 -5.28
N THR A 36 -8.38 15.50 -5.93
CA THR A 36 -9.78 15.35 -6.34
C THR A 36 -9.99 14.14 -7.25
N THR A 37 -9.04 13.89 -8.14
CA THR A 37 -9.04 12.73 -9.04
C THR A 37 -8.93 11.41 -8.25
N GLU A 38 -7.96 11.29 -7.35
CA GLU A 38 -7.77 10.07 -6.55
C GLU A 38 -8.97 9.80 -5.63
N ALA A 39 -9.58 10.85 -5.07
CA ALA A 39 -10.79 10.71 -4.27
C ALA A 39 -11.99 10.19 -5.09
N SER A 40 -12.15 10.66 -6.34
CA SER A 40 -13.18 10.15 -7.26
C SER A 40 -12.95 8.67 -7.58
N GLN A 41 -11.72 8.31 -7.94
CA GLN A 41 -11.34 6.93 -8.23
C GLN A 41 -11.58 6.01 -7.02
N LEU A 42 -11.28 6.48 -5.81
CA LEU A 42 -11.53 5.69 -4.60
C LEU A 42 -13.03 5.45 -4.39
N ASN A 43 -13.89 6.43 -4.69
CA ASN A 43 -15.34 6.25 -4.60
C ASN A 43 -15.86 5.22 -5.63
N GLU A 44 -15.32 5.24 -6.85
CA GLU A 44 -15.61 4.24 -7.88
C GLU A 44 -15.19 2.83 -7.43
N ILE A 45 -13.99 2.70 -6.84
CA ILE A 45 -13.51 1.43 -6.26
C ILE A 45 -14.46 0.94 -5.15
N CYS A 46 -14.91 1.84 -4.26
CA CYS A 46 -15.84 1.48 -3.19
C CYS A 46 -17.17 0.95 -3.75
N ALA A 47 -17.70 1.57 -4.81
CA ALA A 47 -18.90 1.08 -5.48
C ALA A 47 -18.65 -0.29 -6.12
N PHE A 48 -17.54 -0.44 -6.84
CA PHE A 48 -17.16 -1.68 -7.50
C PHE A 48 -17.06 -2.86 -6.53
N PHE A 49 -16.37 -2.70 -5.41
CA PHE A 49 -16.22 -3.76 -4.40
C PHE A 49 -17.52 -4.15 -3.69
N SER A 50 -18.53 -3.28 -3.71
CA SER A 50 -19.73 -3.47 -2.91
C SER A 50 -20.92 -3.97 -3.71
N TYR A 51 -20.86 -4.01 -5.04
CA TYR A 51 -22.00 -4.43 -5.87
C TYR A 51 -22.56 -5.79 -5.43
N PRO A 52 -23.91 -5.92 -5.32
CA PRO A 52 -24.95 -4.94 -5.62
C PRO A 52 -25.33 -4.00 -4.45
N ASN A 53 -24.61 -4.07 -3.33
CA ASN A 53 -24.91 -3.33 -2.10
C ASN A 53 -24.43 -1.87 -2.17
N LYS A 54 -24.77 -1.12 -1.11
CA LYS A 54 -24.28 0.25 -0.91
C LYS A 54 -22.74 0.27 -0.88
N PRO A 55 -22.09 1.27 -1.52
CA PRO A 55 -20.65 1.42 -1.47
C PRO A 55 -20.11 1.41 -0.03
N CYS A 56 -19.04 0.64 0.17
CA CYS A 56 -18.30 0.56 1.42
C CYS A 56 -17.58 1.88 1.72
N LYS A 57 -17.01 1.99 2.93
CA LYS A 57 -16.24 3.17 3.29
C LYS A 57 -14.88 3.15 2.60
N ASN A 58 -14.36 4.32 2.26
CA ASN A 58 -13.01 4.50 1.71
C ASN A 58 -11.92 3.76 2.50
N THR A 59 -12.01 3.75 3.84
CA THR A 59 -11.07 3.02 4.69
C THR A 59 -11.15 1.50 4.52
N GLU A 60 -12.35 0.96 4.34
CA GLU A 60 -12.59 -0.48 4.15
C GLU A 60 -12.04 -0.93 2.78
N ALA A 61 -12.30 -0.14 1.73
CA ALA A 61 -11.73 -0.40 0.41
C ALA A 61 -10.19 -0.36 0.42
N LEU A 62 -9.59 0.64 1.06
CA LEU A 62 -8.13 0.73 1.19
C LEU A 62 -7.55 -0.46 1.96
N GLN A 63 -8.18 -0.89 3.05
CA GLN A 63 -7.77 -2.07 3.82
C GLN A 63 -7.87 -3.35 2.97
N LEU A 64 -8.97 -3.51 2.23
CA LEU A 64 -9.16 -4.66 1.35
C LEU A 64 -8.07 -4.73 0.26
N MET A 65 -7.73 -3.59 -0.35
CA MET A 65 -6.63 -3.52 -1.33
C MET A 65 -5.29 -3.93 -0.73
N ILE A 66 -4.98 -3.49 0.49
CA ILE A 66 -3.74 -3.89 1.19
C ILE A 66 -3.71 -5.42 1.38
N HIS A 67 -4.81 -6.00 1.87
CA HIS A 67 -4.90 -7.45 2.08
C HIS A 67 -4.73 -8.22 0.78
N ARG A 68 -5.45 -7.81 -0.28
CA ARG A 68 -5.39 -8.44 -1.59
C ARG A 68 -3.98 -8.42 -2.17
N VAL A 69 -3.34 -7.25 -2.23
CA VAL A 69 -1.98 -7.13 -2.76
C VAL A 69 -1.02 -7.97 -1.93
N HIS A 70 -1.12 -7.96 -0.61
CA HIS A 70 -0.26 -8.76 0.25
C HIS A 70 -0.42 -10.27 0.01
N THR A 71 -1.65 -10.76 -0.21
CA THR A 71 -1.88 -12.17 -0.55
C THR A 71 -1.28 -12.55 -1.91
N GLU A 72 -1.31 -11.64 -2.88
CA GLU A 72 -0.78 -11.86 -4.22
C GLU A 72 0.77 -11.80 -4.26
N MET A 73 1.42 -11.16 -3.28
CA MET A 73 2.88 -10.99 -3.26
C MET A 73 3.67 -12.30 -3.39
N ALA A 74 3.22 -13.39 -2.77
CA ALA A 74 3.93 -14.66 -2.82
C ALA A 74 3.94 -15.24 -4.25
N GLN A 75 2.79 -15.23 -4.92
CA GLN A 75 2.65 -15.68 -6.31
C GLN A 75 3.44 -14.78 -7.27
N ILE A 76 3.41 -13.47 -7.03
CA ILE A 76 4.22 -12.52 -7.80
C ILE A 76 5.70 -12.88 -7.66
N LYS A 77 6.20 -13.07 -6.43
CA LYS A 77 7.61 -13.45 -6.20
C LYS A 77 7.98 -14.72 -6.94
N GLU A 78 7.17 -15.77 -6.87
CA GLU A 78 7.40 -17.02 -7.58
C GLU A 78 7.48 -16.80 -9.11
N SER A 79 6.55 -16.02 -9.66
CA SER A 79 6.50 -15.73 -11.10
C SER A 79 7.71 -14.94 -11.64
N LEU A 80 8.43 -14.22 -10.76
CA LEU A 80 9.59 -13.43 -11.15
C LEU A 80 10.85 -14.27 -11.42
N GLY A 81 10.93 -15.48 -10.84
CA GLY A 81 12.10 -16.34 -10.93
C GLY A 81 13.36 -15.74 -10.28
N THR A 82 14.53 -16.16 -10.75
CA THR A 82 15.83 -15.78 -10.16
C THR A 82 16.63 -14.81 -11.03
N CYS A 83 17.53 -14.06 -10.39
CA CYS A 83 18.41 -13.12 -11.05
C CYS A 83 19.47 -13.86 -11.88
N GLN A 84 19.64 -13.49 -13.15
CA GLN A 84 20.62 -14.11 -14.05
C GLN A 84 22.09 -13.91 -13.62
N TYR A 85 22.39 -12.92 -12.79
CA TYR A 85 23.75 -12.62 -12.35
C TYR A 85 24.15 -13.33 -11.06
N CYS A 86 23.26 -13.34 -10.06
CA CYS A 86 23.57 -13.86 -8.72
C CYS A 86 22.77 -15.10 -8.33
N GLY A 87 21.78 -15.51 -9.14
CA GLY A 87 20.91 -16.66 -8.86
C GLY A 87 19.88 -16.44 -7.74
N GLU A 88 19.88 -15.29 -7.08
CA GLU A 88 18.95 -14.98 -5.98
C GLU A 88 17.54 -14.70 -6.49
N GLN A 89 16.54 -14.95 -5.64
CA GLN A 89 15.13 -14.70 -5.92
C GLN A 89 14.87 -13.22 -6.23
N LEU A 90 14.10 -12.95 -7.29
CA LEU A 90 13.59 -11.61 -7.58
C LEU A 90 12.31 -11.33 -6.76
N PRO A 91 12.05 -10.08 -6.33
CA PRO A 91 12.72 -8.85 -6.73
C PRO A 91 13.96 -8.46 -5.91
N GLU A 92 14.36 -9.22 -4.90
CA GLU A 92 15.52 -8.88 -4.06
C GLU A 92 16.85 -8.96 -4.85
N GLY A 93 17.04 -10.02 -5.64
CA GLY A 93 18.14 -10.18 -6.58
C GLY A 93 19.52 -9.91 -5.98
N CYS A 94 20.29 -9.01 -6.61
CA CYS A 94 21.66 -8.68 -6.21
C CYS A 94 21.79 -7.86 -4.91
N ALA A 95 20.72 -7.73 -4.10
CA ALA A 95 20.73 -6.95 -2.86
C ALA A 95 21.81 -7.40 -1.85
N LYS A 96 22.15 -8.71 -1.82
CA LYS A 96 23.23 -9.25 -0.97
C LYS A 96 24.63 -8.75 -1.36
N LEU A 97 24.84 -8.45 -2.64
CA LEU A 97 26.13 -7.99 -3.16
C LEU A 97 26.32 -6.49 -2.96
N LYS A 98 25.24 -5.72 -3.10
CA LYS A 98 25.21 -4.28 -2.87
C LYS A 98 23.78 -3.83 -2.61
N SER A 99 23.57 -3.01 -1.59
CA SER A 99 22.28 -2.36 -1.36
C SER A 99 21.83 -1.62 -2.62
N GLY A 100 20.64 -1.93 -3.11
CA GLY A 100 20.09 -1.39 -4.36
C GLY A 100 20.47 -2.16 -5.65
N GLY A 101 21.21 -3.27 -5.53
CA GLY A 101 21.55 -4.18 -6.63
C GLY A 101 22.85 -3.80 -7.36
N LEU A 102 23.85 -4.68 -7.31
CA LEU A 102 25.20 -4.44 -7.88
C LEU A 102 25.19 -4.06 -9.36
N PHE A 103 24.37 -4.74 -10.17
CA PHE A 103 24.31 -4.56 -11.62
C PHE A 103 23.18 -3.62 -12.09
N LYS A 104 22.53 -2.88 -11.19
CA LYS A 104 21.47 -1.94 -11.57
C LYS A 104 22.04 -0.82 -12.45
N GLY A 105 21.49 -0.66 -13.64
CA GLY A 105 22.02 0.23 -14.70
C GLY A 105 22.62 -0.53 -15.88
N ASP A 106 22.98 -1.80 -15.70
CA ASP A 106 23.36 -2.67 -16.83
C ASP A 106 22.14 -2.97 -17.71
N ALA A 107 22.33 -2.99 -19.03
CA ALA A 107 21.26 -3.22 -20.01
C ALA A 107 20.58 -4.60 -19.87
N ARG A 108 21.26 -5.59 -19.29
CA ARG A 108 20.74 -6.94 -19.05
C ARG A 108 20.22 -7.14 -17.62
N CYS A 109 20.37 -6.16 -16.73
CA CYS A 109 19.85 -6.27 -15.37
C CYS A 109 18.32 -6.25 -15.35
N TRP A 110 17.72 -7.20 -14.63
CA TRP A 110 16.26 -7.28 -14.48
C TRP A 110 15.66 -5.96 -13.97
N HIS A 111 16.29 -5.28 -13.01
CA HIS A 111 15.82 -3.98 -12.50
C HIS A 111 15.92 -2.84 -13.53
N THR A 112 16.85 -2.92 -14.48
CA THR A 112 16.97 -1.94 -15.57
C THR A 112 15.88 -2.19 -16.61
N ILE A 113 15.70 -3.43 -17.03
CA ILE A 113 14.71 -3.83 -18.05
C ILE A 113 13.27 -3.68 -17.51
N ASN A 114 13.02 -4.08 -16.27
CA ASN A 114 11.70 -4.17 -15.66
C ASN A 114 11.42 -3.04 -14.66
N ARG A 115 11.98 -1.84 -14.89
CA ARG A 115 11.92 -0.67 -14.01
C ARG A 115 10.51 -0.31 -13.49
N VAL A 116 9.44 -0.75 -14.17
CA VAL A 116 8.04 -0.38 -13.91
C VAL A 116 7.13 -1.57 -13.55
N ARG A 117 7.64 -2.81 -13.43
CA ARG A 117 6.72 -3.97 -13.56
C ARG A 117 6.14 -4.57 -12.28
N LEU A 118 6.60 -4.26 -11.07
CA LEU A 118 6.04 -4.89 -9.87
C LEU A 118 4.53 -4.62 -9.70
N SER A 119 4.04 -3.47 -10.16
CA SER A 119 2.60 -3.15 -10.15
C SER A 119 1.78 -3.87 -11.22
N ASN A 120 2.42 -4.43 -12.26
CA ASN A 120 1.71 -4.96 -13.44
C ASN A 120 1.46 -6.48 -13.36
N PHE A 121 2.02 -7.18 -12.36
CA PHE A 121 1.84 -8.63 -12.20
C PHE A 121 0.49 -9.04 -11.60
N VAL A 122 -0.32 -8.08 -11.14
CA VAL A 122 -1.69 -8.30 -10.63
C VAL A 122 -2.68 -8.70 -11.74
N ASN A 123 -2.30 -8.59 -13.02
CA ASN A 123 -3.20 -8.82 -14.17
C ASN A 123 -3.02 -10.18 -14.88
N LYS A 124 -2.29 -11.15 -14.33
CA LYS A 124 -1.95 -12.41 -15.01
C LYS A 124 -2.60 -13.68 -14.43
N THR A 125 -3.86 -13.60 -14.01
CA THR A 125 -4.64 -14.79 -13.67
C THR A 125 -5.94 -14.84 -14.48
N TYR A 126 -5.84 -15.16 -15.77
CA TYR A 126 -6.93 -15.74 -16.55
C TYR A 126 -6.33 -16.60 -17.67
N GLU A 127 -6.07 -17.87 -17.35
CA GLU A 127 -6.10 -19.00 -18.30
C GLU A 127 -6.94 -20.10 -17.66
#